data_AF-A0A524PXJ3-F1
#
_entry.id   AF-A0A524PXJ3-F1
#
_cell.length_a   1.000
_cell.length_b   1.000
_cell.length_c   1.000
_cell.angle_alpha   90.00
_cell.angle_beta   90.00
_cell.angle_gamma   90.00
#
_symmetry.space_group_name_H-M   'P 1'
#
loop_
_entity.id
_entity.type
_entity.pdbx_description
1 polymer ?
#
loop_
_entity_poly.entity_id
_entity_poly.type
_entity_poly.pdbx_seq_one_letter_code
_entity_poly.pdbx_strand_id
1 'polypeptide(L)' 'MGRGVKQEKSRSRIKAKDNVVVVAGSDRGRRGKVLKVGLNTGRVIVEGINKKNKHLKPGPEQPKGG' A
#
# COMPACT_ATOMS: atom_id res chain seq x y z
N MET A 1 8.20 24.84 10.30
CA MET A 1 7.37 23.76 10.89
C MET A 1 6.11 23.58 10.04
N GLY A 2 6.11 22.59 9.14
CA GLY A 2 5.04 22.39 8.18
C GLY A 2 3.77 21.87 8.86
N ARG A 3 2.66 22.59 8.69
CA ARG A 3 1.33 22.16 9.15
C ARG A 3 0.95 20.90 8.38
N GLY A 4 1.06 19.75 9.05
CA GLY A 4 0.59 18.47 8.53
C GLY A 4 -0.89 18.55 8.20
N VAL A 5 -1.20 18.39 6.91
CA VAL A 5 -2.55 18.41 6.35
C VAL A 5 -3.43 17.43 7.15
N LYS A 6 -4.37 17.96 7.95
CA LYS A 6 -5.38 17.15 8.64
C LYS A 6 -6.24 16.49 7.57
N GLN A 7 -6.14 15.18 7.39
CA GLN A 7 -6.91 14.44 6.39
C GLN A 7 -8.40 14.48 6.74
N GLU A 8 -9.21 14.96 5.79
CA GLU A 8 -10.66 14.92 5.86
C GLU A 8 -11.15 13.47 5.74
N LYS A 9 -11.98 13.06 6.68
CA LYS A 9 -12.23 11.64 7.00
C LYS A 9 -13.31 11.06 6.09
N SER A 10 -12.94 10.63 4.89
CA SER A 10 -13.82 9.84 4.01
C SER A 10 -14.03 8.44 4.60
N ARG A 11 -15.30 8.04 4.78
CA ARG A 11 -15.66 6.74 5.36
C ARG A 11 -15.24 5.60 4.42
N SER A 12 -14.29 4.78 4.87
CA SER A 12 -13.93 3.52 4.19
C SER A 12 -14.55 2.33 4.90
N ARG A 13 -15.10 1.38 4.13
CA ARG A 13 -15.63 0.11 4.66
C ARG A 13 -14.53 -0.86 5.12
N ILE A 14 -13.32 -0.70 4.58
CA ILE A 14 -12.16 -1.56 4.84
C ILE A 14 -11.26 -0.86 5.87
N LYS A 15 -10.79 -1.62 6.86
CA LYS A 15 -9.86 -1.16 7.89
C LYS A 15 -8.49 -1.84 7.75
N ALA A 16 -7.49 -1.26 8.40
CA ALA A 16 -6.20 -1.91 8.53
C ALA A 16 -6.35 -3.22 9.32
N LYS A 17 -5.58 -4.24 8.94
CA LYS A 17 -5.61 -5.62 9.47
C LYS A 17 -6.76 -6.51 9.01
N ASP A 18 -7.66 -6.02 8.15
CA ASP A 18 -8.68 -6.87 7.53
C ASP A 18 -8.07 -7.84 6.50
N ASN A 19 -8.70 -9.01 6.33
CA ASN A 19 -8.39 -9.94 5.24
C ASN A 19 -9.33 -9.69 4.07
N VAL A 20 -8.76 -9.46 2.89
CA VAL A 20 -9.51 -9.14 1.67
C VAL A 20 -9.12 -10.07 0.53
N VAL A 21 -10.01 -10.21 -0.45
CA VAL A 21 -9.75 -10.92 -1.71
C VAL A 21 -9.80 -9.93 -2.88
N VAL A 22 -8.87 -10.06 -3.81
CA VAL A 22 -8.83 -9.24 -5.03
C VAL A 22 -9.87 -9.79 -6.02
N VAL A 23 -10.86 -8.97 -6.37
CA VAL A 23 -11.97 -9.39 -7.24
C VAL A 23 -11.62 -9.27 -8.73
N ALA A 24 -10.71 -8.37 -9.10
CA ALA A 24 -10.35 -8.06 -10.48
C ALA A 24 -8.89 -7.61 -10.62
N GLY A 25 -8.36 -7.66 -11.86
CA GLY A 25 -6.97 -7.29 -12.20
C GLY A 25 -6.00 -8.48 -12.23
N SER A 26 -4.70 -8.19 -12.40
CA SER A 26 -3.64 -9.22 -12.54
C SER A 26 -3.50 -10.12 -11.31
N ASP A 27 -3.89 -9.63 -10.14
CA ASP A 27 -3.82 -10.34 -8.87
C ASP A 27 -5.17 -10.96 -8.43
N ARG A 28 -6.13 -11.12 -9.36
CA ARG A 28 -7.48 -11.65 -9.08
C ARG A 28 -7.42 -13.00 -8.36
N GLY A 29 -8.26 -13.16 -7.34
CA GLY A 29 -8.38 -14.38 -6.52
C GLY A 29 -7.37 -14.48 -5.39
N ARG A 30 -6.32 -13.65 -5.38
CA ARG A 30 -5.35 -13.62 -4.28
C ARG A 30 -5.97 -12.97 -3.05
N ARG A 31 -5.66 -13.53 -1.88
CA ARG A 31 -6.08 -13.02 -0.56
C ARG A 31 -4.89 -12.40 0.14
N GLY A 32 -5.13 -11.41 0.99
CA GLY A 32 -4.09 -10.79 1.78
C GLY A 32 -4.61 -9.88 2.87
N LYS A 33 -3.71 -9.53 3.79
CA LYS A 33 -3.99 -8.62 4.89
C LYS A 33 -3.77 -7.17 4.46
N VAL A 34 -4.68 -6.29 4.88
CA VAL A 34 -4.55 -4.86 4.66
C VAL A 34 -3.50 -4.26 5.61
N LEU A 35 -2.43 -3.69 5.04
CA LEU A 35 -1.36 -3.02 5.79
C LEU A 35 -1.71 -1.56 6.10
N LYS A 36 -2.22 -0.84 5.09
CA LYS A 36 -2.55 0.59 5.21
C LYS A 36 -3.72 0.96 4.31
N VAL A 37 -4.57 1.84 4.82
CA VAL A 37 -5.67 2.43 4.07
C VAL A 37 -5.35 3.90 3.81
N GLY A 38 -5.20 4.26 2.54
CA GLY A 38 -5.03 5.64 2.09
C GLY A 38 -6.37 6.29 1.84
N LEU A 39 -6.98 6.84 2.89
CA LEU A 39 -8.32 7.48 2.82
C LEU A 39 -8.36 8.65 1.83
N ASN A 40 -7.25 9.40 1.72
CA ASN A 40 -7.13 10.53 0.81
C ASN A 40 -7.14 10.12 -0.67
N THR A 41 -6.49 9.01 -1.03
CA THR A 41 -6.35 8.56 -2.42
C THR A 41 -7.34 7.45 -2.80
N GLY A 42 -8.13 6.96 -1.84
CA GLY A 42 -9.02 5.81 -2.03
C GLY A 42 -8.28 4.49 -2.30
N ARG A 43 -6.99 4.41 -1.96
CA ARG A 43 -6.14 3.23 -2.23
C ARG A 43 -5.85 2.44 -0.97
N VAL A 44 -5.70 1.13 -1.12
CA VAL A 44 -5.39 0.21 -0.01
C VAL A 44 -4.12 -0.56 -0.35
N ILE A 45 -3.22 -0.67 0.62
CA ILE A 45 -2.00 -1.47 0.51
C ILE A 45 -2.29 -2.82 1.15
N VAL A 46 -2.25 -3.87 0.34
CA VAL A 46 -2.48 -5.26 0.74
C VAL A 46 -1.16 -6.03 0.63
N GLU A 47 -0.86 -6.85 1.64
CA GLU A 47 0.35 -7.64 1.65
C GLU A 47 0.40 -8.61 0.46
N GLY A 48 1.54 -8.63 -0.22
CA GLY A 48 1.82 -9.62 -1.26
C GLY A 48 1.21 -9.36 -2.65
N ILE A 49 0.40 -8.30 -2.80
CA ILE A 49 -0.31 -7.92 -4.02
C ILE A 49 0.41 -6.77 -4.73
N ASN A 50 0.39 -6.74 -6.07
CA ASN A 50 1.01 -5.68 -6.88
C ASN A 50 2.51 -5.47 -6.58
N LYS A 51 3.27 -6.56 -6.37
CA LYS A 51 4.73 -6.52 -6.22
C LYS A 51 5.36 -6.11 -7.55
N LYS A 52 6.26 -5.14 -7.50
CA LYS A 52 7.03 -4.68 -8.66
C LYS A 52 8.48 -4.50 -8.28
N ASN A 53 9.38 -4.86 -9.18
CA ASN A 53 10.79 -4.60 -9.02
C ASN A 53 11.04 -3.12 -9.26
N LYS A 54 11.65 -2.46 -8.28
CA LYS A 54 12.10 -1.07 -8.40
C LYS A 54 13.61 -1.10 -8.31
N HIS A 55 14.28 -0.76 -9.40
CA HIS A 55 15.73 -0.59 -9.39
C HIS A 55 16.09 0.65 -8.58
N LEU A 56 16.88 0.45 -7.53
CA LEU A 56 17.41 1.49 -6.67
C LEU A 56 18.89 1.67 -6.99
N LYS A 57 19.30 2.93 -7.16
CA LYS A 57 20.72 3.27 -7.25
C LYS A 57 21.38 2.89 -5.92
N PRO A 58 22.60 2.31 -5.94
CA PRO A 58 23.33 2.00 -4.72
C PRO A 58 23.54 3.28 -3.91
N GLY A 59 23.29 3.18 -2.60
CA GLY A 59 23.43 4.27 -1.65
C GLY A 59 24.01 3.76 -0.33
N PRO A 60 24.29 4.64 0.64
CA PRO A 60 24.94 4.27 1.90
C PRO A 60 24.15 3.21 2.70
N GLU A 61 22.81 3.24 2.64
CA GLU A 61 21.95 2.23 3.29
C GLU A 61 21.87 0.90 2.53
N GLN A 62 22.14 0.92 1.22
CA GLN A 62 22.06 -0.26 0.35
C GLN A 62 23.26 -0.27 -0.63
N PRO A 63 24.47 -0.62 -0.15
CA PRO A 63 25.71 -0.49 -0.92
C PRO A 63 25.83 -1.49 -2.07
N LYS A 64 25.12 -2.63 -2.01
CA LYS A 64 25.14 -3.64 -3.09
C LYS A 64 24.23 -3.30 -4.28
N GLY A 65 23.42 -2.26 -4.21
CA GLY A 65 22.44 -1.92 -5.25
C GLY A 65 21.38 -3.01 -5.46
N GLY A 66 20.24 -2.64 -6.06
CA GLY A 66 19.14 -3.57 -6.36
C GLY A 66 17.99 -2.86 -7.03
#